data_AF-H8YXH3-F1
#
_entry.id   AF-H8YXH3-F1
#
_cell.length_a   1.000
_cell.length_b   1.000
_cell.length_c   1.000
_cell.angle_alpha   90.00
_cell.angle_beta   90.00
_cell.angle_gamma   90.00
#
_symmetry.space_group_name_H-M   'P 1'
#
loop_
_entity.id
_entity.type
_entity.pdbx_description
1 polymer ?
#
loop_
_entity_poly.entity_id
_entity_poly.type
_entity_poly.pdbx_seq_one_letter_code
_entity_poly.pdbx_strand_id
1 'polypeptide(L)'
;MQPSRCLPAPSTAASTAPRATATAVVRPTGTNPTVPRRAARGVTLIELMVTLAVAAILMTVAVPSFESVIKRNRAAGVTNQFMQSLRLARSEAVKRGRNVIVCPSKSTSGDSPTCDADAVWTDGWIIYVDENRDNAFNSTDALIRVGQLSSPNVQIIAPSRFENYIGFRPTGMNFGSDDLSKGTIRLCVSDERREITINITGRMTLEKLEKGDCE
;
A
#
# COMPACT_ATOMS: atom_id res chain seq x y z
N MET A 1 -53.40 16.07 -17.42
CA MET A 1 -54.02 14.93 -18.13
C MET A 1 -53.56 13.63 -17.47
N GLN A 2 -54.37 13.08 -16.57
CA GLN A 2 -54.35 11.66 -16.15
C GLN A 2 -55.19 10.85 -17.14
N PRO A 3 -54.99 9.52 -17.21
CA PRO A 3 -55.97 8.60 -16.60
C PRO A 3 -55.30 7.40 -15.87
N SER A 4 -55.76 7.01 -14.66
CA SER A 4 -56.77 5.98 -14.35
C SER A 4 -56.21 4.54 -14.37
N ARG A 5 -55.83 3.98 -13.21
CA ARG A 5 -56.58 3.01 -12.35
C ARG A 5 -56.79 1.62 -12.97
N CYS A 6 -56.37 0.57 -12.24
CA CYS A 6 -57.21 -0.58 -11.86
C CYS A 6 -56.53 -1.48 -10.80
N LEU A 7 -57.22 -1.66 -9.67
CA LEU A 7 -57.09 -2.73 -8.67
C LEU A 7 -58.18 -3.78 -8.96
N PRO A 8 -58.00 -5.05 -8.54
CA PRO A 8 -59.02 -5.60 -7.63
C PRO A 8 -58.46 -6.54 -6.53
N ALA A 9 -58.92 -6.27 -5.30
CA ALA A 9 -59.75 -7.09 -4.39
C ALA A 9 -59.53 -8.62 -4.16
N PRO A 10 -60.01 -9.15 -3.00
CA PRO A 10 -59.38 -10.22 -2.23
C PRO A 10 -60.06 -11.59 -2.37
N SER A 11 -59.33 -12.66 -2.02
CA SER A 11 -59.83 -14.03 -1.93
C SER A 11 -59.97 -14.48 -0.48
N THR A 12 -61.22 -14.59 -0.04
CA THR A 12 -61.69 -15.27 1.16
C THR A 12 -61.75 -16.79 0.96
N ALA A 13 -61.24 -17.59 1.91
CA ALA A 13 -61.69 -18.97 2.09
C ALA A 13 -61.52 -19.45 3.55
N ALA A 14 -62.67 -19.72 4.19
CA ALA A 14 -63.02 -20.84 5.09
C ALA A 14 -61.96 -21.35 6.08
N SER A 15 -62.05 -21.18 7.41
CA SER A 15 -63.03 -21.72 8.38
C SER A 15 -63.35 -23.21 8.23
N THR A 16 -62.56 -24.06 8.90
CA THR A 16 -63.01 -25.37 9.38
C THR A 16 -62.23 -25.73 10.65
N ALA A 17 -62.92 -25.78 11.79
CA ALA A 17 -62.36 -26.20 13.07
C ALA A 17 -62.37 -27.74 13.19
N PRO A 18 -61.27 -28.39 13.60
CA PRO A 18 -61.33 -29.74 14.12
C PRO A 18 -61.48 -29.76 15.65
N ARG A 19 -62.24 -30.77 16.06
CA ARG A 19 -62.72 -31.14 17.39
C ARG A 19 -61.57 -31.34 18.39
N ALA A 20 -61.66 -30.73 19.57
CA ALA A 20 -60.73 -30.96 20.68
C ALA A 20 -60.89 -32.39 21.23
N THR A 21 -59.95 -33.27 20.93
CA THR A 21 -59.71 -34.50 21.69
C THR A 21 -58.80 -34.18 22.86
N ALA A 22 -59.29 -34.38 24.08
CA ALA A 22 -58.51 -34.32 25.30
C ALA A 22 -57.52 -35.50 25.34
N THR A 23 -56.27 -35.25 24.95
CA THR A 23 -55.16 -36.17 25.21
C THR A 23 -54.56 -35.81 26.56
N ALA A 24 -54.63 -36.74 27.50
CA ALA A 24 -54.00 -36.62 28.81
C ALA A 24 -52.48 -36.38 28.64
N VAL A 25 -52.01 -35.24 29.13
CA VAL A 25 -50.58 -34.93 29.24
C VAL A 25 -49.99 -35.83 30.33
N VAL A 26 -49.33 -36.91 29.92
CA VAL A 26 -48.45 -37.68 30.83
C VAL A 26 -47.25 -36.78 31.14
N ARG A 27 -47.15 -36.36 32.40
CA ARG A 27 -45.98 -35.65 32.94
C ARG A 27 -44.77 -36.59 32.84
N PRO A 28 -43.71 -36.27 32.07
CA PRO A 28 -42.47 -37.02 32.19
C PRO A 28 -41.91 -36.77 33.59
N THR A 29 -41.76 -37.84 34.38
CA THR A 29 -40.99 -37.82 35.62
C THR A 29 -39.56 -37.44 35.25
N GLY A 30 -39.21 -36.19 35.54
CA GLY A 30 -37.89 -35.64 35.26
C GLY A 30 -36.83 -36.34 36.08
N THR A 31 -36.07 -37.22 35.44
CA THR A 31 -34.71 -37.52 35.86
C THR A 31 -33.78 -36.75 34.94
N ASN A 32 -33.41 -35.55 35.37
CA ASN A 32 -32.40 -34.75 34.70
C ASN A 32 -31.11 -35.59 34.63
N PRO A 33 -30.60 -35.95 33.44
CA PRO A 33 -29.27 -36.54 33.36
C PRO A 33 -28.29 -35.48 33.84
N THR A 34 -27.66 -35.72 34.99
CA THR A 34 -26.57 -34.90 35.49
C THR A 34 -25.38 -35.10 34.54
N VAL A 35 -25.28 -34.22 33.54
CA VAL A 35 -24.09 -34.13 32.71
C VAL A 35 -22.93 -33.83 33.67
N PRO A 36 -21.90 -34.70 33.76
CA PRO A 36 -20.80 -34.47 34.67
C PRO A 36 -20.17 -33.13 34.32
N ARG A 37 -20.24 -32.18 35.25
CA ARG A 37 -19.65 -30.85 35.10
C ARG A 37 -18.15 -31.07 35.07
N ARG A 38 -17.55 -31.01 33.88
CA ARG A 38 -16.09 -31.09 33.71
C ARG A 38 -15.50 -29.97 34.57
N ALA A 39 -14.82 -30.33 35.66
CA ALA A 39 -14.21 -29.36 36.55
C ALA A 39 -13.22 -28.52 35.72
N ALA A 40 -13.45 -27.22 35.64
CA ALA A 40 -12.46 -26.30 35.08
C ALA A 40 -11.22 -26.39 35.96
N ARG A 41 -10.13 -26.93 35.41
CA ARG A 41 -8.84 -26.96 36.11
C ARG A 41 -8.33 -25.51 36.15
N GLY A 42 -8.19 -24.97 37.36
CA GLY A 42 -7.56 -23.66 37.56
C GLY A 42 -6.04 -23.76 37.47
N VAL A 43 -5.40 -22.73 36.94
CA VAL A 43 -3.94 -22.57 37.01
C VAL A 43 -3.55 -22.12 38.42
N THR A 44 -2.44 -22.64 38.93
CA THR A 44 -1.93 -22.23 40.25
C THR A 44 -1.24 -20.86 40.16
N LEU A 45 -1.14 -20.13 41.28
CA LEU A 45 -0.43 -18.85 41.30
C LEU A 45 1.03 -19.00 40.85
N ILE A 46 1.68 -20.10 41.24
CA ILE A 46 3.06 -20.40 40.83
C ILE A 46 3.15 -20.68 39.33
N GLU A 47 2.16 -21.36 38.73
CA GLU A 47 2.11 -21.60 37.29
C GLU A 47 1.93 -20.31 36.49
N LEU A 48 1.10 -19.37 36.98
CA LEU A 48 0.98 -18.05 36.38
C LEU A 48 2.30 -17.27 36.48
N MET A 49 2.99 -17.33 37.61
CA MET A 49 4.29 -16.67 37.78
C MET A 49 5.37 -17.25 36.85
N VAL A 50 5.43 -18.58 36.73
CA VAL A 50 6.38 -19.25 35.82
C VAL A 50 6.06 -18.92 34.36
N THR A 51 4.78 -18.95 33.96
CA THR A 51 4.39 -18.61 32.58
C THR A 51 4.69 -17.15 32.24
N LEU A 52 4.44 -16.20 33.16
CA LEU A 52 4.81 -14.80 32.97
C LEU A 52 6.34 -14.61 32.93
N ALA A 53 7.10 -15.31 33.76
CA ALA A 53 8.56 -15.28 33.74
C ALA A 53 9.12 -15.78 32.39
N VAL A 54 8.61 -16.91 31.89
CA VAL A 54 8.99 -17.44 30.57
C VAL A 54 8.55 -16.49 29.45
N ALA A 55 7.34 -15.94 29.51
CA ALA A 55 6.85 -14.98 28.52
C ALA A 55 7.72 -13.71 28.46
N ALA A 56 8.14 -13.20 29.62
CA ALA A 56 9.05 -12.05 29.69
C ALA A 56 10.39 -12.35 29.02
N ILE A 57 10.98 -13.53 29.27
CA ILE A 57 12.23 -13.97 28.61
C ILE A 57 12.04 -14.11 27.09
N LEU A 58 10.89 -14.60 26.63
CA LEU A 58 10.63 -14.69 25.19
C LEU A 58 10.46 -13.32 24.54
N MET A 59 9.81 -12.37 25.23
CA MET A 59 9.60 -11.01 24.71
C MET A 59 10.92 -10.25 24.49
N THR A 60 11.92 -10.44 25.36
CA THR A 60 13.21 -9.73 25.21
C THR A 60 13.95 -10.11 23.93
N VAL A 61 13.75 -11.33 23.41
CA VAL A 61 14.34 -11.77 22.14
C VAL A 61 13.43 -11.46 20.95
N ALA A 62 12.11 -11.57 21.12
CA ALA A 62 11.15 -11.40 20.03
C ALA A 62 10.99 -9.94 19.56
N VAL A 63 10.94 -8.97 20.48
CA VAL A 63 10.72 -7.54 20.16
C VAL A 63 11.79 -6.95 19.22
N PRO A 64 13.11 -7.05 19.51
CA PRO A 64 14.12 -6.46 18.62
C PRO A 64 14.12 -7.07 17.21
N SER A 65 13.80 -8.37 17.09
CA SER A 65 13.65 -9.02 15.79
C SER A 65 12.52 -8.40 14.98
N PHE A 66 11.39 -8.09 15.62
CA PHE A 66 10.22 -7.52 14.94
C PHE A 66 10.47 -6.09 14.43
N GLU A 67 11.21 -5.27 15.16
CA GLU A 67 11.61 -3.93 14.70
C GLU A 67 12.39 -3.98 13.39
N SER A 68 13.33 -4.93 13.27
CA SER A 68 14.12 -5.11 12.06
C SER A 68 13.25 -5.52 10.85
N VAL A 69 12.20 -6.32 11.08
CA VAL A 69 11.25 -6.72 10.03
C VAL A 69 10.43 -5.51 9.57
N ILE A 70 9.95 -4.69 10.51
CA ILE A 70 9.19 -3.47 10.18
C ILE A 70 10.04 -2.52 9.34
N LYS A 71 11.29 -2.27 9.74
CA LYS A 71 12.23 -1.41 8.98
C LYS A 71 12.44 -1.92 7.56
N ARG A 72 12.72 -3.22 7.39
CA ARG A 72 12.87 -3.86 6.07
C ARG A 72 11.63 -3.73 5.20
N ASN A 73 10.43 -3.89 5.80
CA ASN A 73 9.16 -3.75 5.08
C ASN A 73 8.91 -2.30 4.67
N ARG A 74 9.24 -1.32 5.52
CA ARG A 74 9.17 0.11 5.17
C ARG A 74 10.11 0.46 4.04
N ALA A 75 11.37 0.03 4.13
CA ALA A 75 12.35 0.20 3.05
C ALA A 75 11.86 -0.43 1.73
N ALA A 76 11.30 -1.64 1.80
CA ALA A 76 10.69 -2.29 0.64
C ALA A 76 9.53 -1.49 0.06
N GLY A 77 8.62 -0.99 0.90
CA GLY A 77 7.46 -0.21 0.49
C GLY A 77 7.85 1.06 -0.26
N VAL A 78 8.76 1.85 0.32
CA VAL A 78 9.29 3.09 -0.28
C VAL A 78 9.95 2.80 -1.63
N THR A 79 10.87 1.83 -1.67
CA THR A 79 11.57 1.48 -2.91
C THR A 79 10.63 0.96 -3.98
N ASN A 80 9.66 0.12 -3.61
CA ASN A 80 8.67 -0.37 -4.56
C ASN A 80 7.77 0.75 -5.08
N GLN A 81 7.36 1.70 -4.24
CA GLN A 81 6.55 2.84 -4.65
C GLN A 81 7.29 3.73 -5.66
N PHE A 82 8.56 4.04 -5.39
CA PHE A 82 9.37 4.83 -6.31
C PHE A 82 9.64 4.07 -7.62
N MET A 83 10.00 2.79 -7.54
CA MET A 83 10.19 1.95 -8.72
C MET A 83 8.91 1.79 -9.56
N GLN A 84 7.75 1.66 -8.93
CA GLN A 84 6.46 1.62 -9.63
C GLN A 84 6.18 2.93 -10.37
N SER A 85 6.58 4.06 -9.81
CA SER A 85 6.45 5.37 -10.46
C SER A 85 7.31 5.46 -11.72
N LEU A 86 8.56 5.02 -11.65
CA LEU A 86 9.45 4.96 -12.82
C LEU A 86 8.93 3.98 -13.89
N ARG A 87 8.41 2.82 -13.48
CA ARG A 87 7.79 1.84 -14.41
C ARG A 87 6.53 2.40 -15.06
N LEU A 88 5.71 3.11 -14.31
CA LEU A 88 4.52 3.79 -14.82
C LEU A 88 4.93 4.81 -15.88
N ALA A 89 5.86 5.71 -15.54
CA ALA A 89 6.37 6.73 -16.46
C ALA A 89 6.89 6.12 -17.77
N ARG A 90 7.74 5.08 -17.68
CA ARG A 90 8.21 4.34 -18.85
C ARG A 90 7.06 3.76 -19.68
N SER A 91 6.09 3.13 -19.04
CA SER A 91 4.95 2.52 -19.75
C SER A 91 4.07 3.57 -20.43
N GLU A 92 3.88 4.73 -19.80
CA GLU A 92 3.11 5.83 -20.37
C GLU A 92 3.84 6.46 -21.55
N ALA A 93 5.17 6.60 -21.50
CA ALA A 93 5.96 7.08 -22.63
C ALA A 93 5.78 6.20 -23.87
N VAL A 94 5.87 4.88 -23.69
CA VAL A 94 5.69 3.90 -24.76
C VAL A 94 4.25 3.89 -25.28
N LYS A 95 3.26 3.88 -24.40
CA LYS A 95 1.84 3.86 -24.79
C LYS A 95 1.41 5.11 -25.55
N ARG A 96 1.89 6.28 -25.12
CA ARG A 96 1.48 7.58 -25.68
C ARG A 96 2.32 8.00 -26.87
N GLY A 97 3.48 7.36 -27.09
CA GLY A 97 4.42 7.81 -28.12
C GLY A 97 4.97 9.22 -27.84
N ARG A 98 5.13 9.56 -26.56
CA ARG A 98 5.57 10.87 -26.07
C ARG A 98 6.62 10.72 -24.97
N ASN A 99 7.35 11.80 -24.69
CA ASN A 99 8.24 11.83 -23.55
C ASN A 99 7.41 11.89 -22.27
N VAL A 100 7.79 11.11 -21.27
CA VAL A 100 7.19 11.17 -19.94
C VAL A 100 8.30 11.38 -18.94
N ILE A 101 8.13 12.39 -18.10
CA ILE A 101 9.16 12.86 -17.18
C ILE A 101 8.70 12.64 -15.75
N VAL A 102 9.64 12.19 -14.92
CA VAL A 102 9.50 12.12 -13.47
C VAL A 102 10.47 13.14 -12.87
N CYS A 103 9.98 14.01 -11.99
CA CYS A 103 10.84 15.01 -11.34
C CYS A 103 10.42 15.22 -9.88
N PRO A 104 11.34 15.68 -9.01
CA PRO A 104 11.04 15.93 -7.62
C PRO A 104 10.09 17.12 -7.48
N SER A 105 9.30 17.12 -6.41
CA SER A 105 8.31 18.16 -6.15
C SER A 105 8.14 18.40 -4.65
N LYS A 106 8.25 19.67 -4.24
CA LYS A 106 7.91 20.12 -2.88
C LYS A 106 6.40 20.20 -2.66
N SER A 107 5.63 20.41 -3.73
CA SER A 107 4.17 20.59 -3.68
C SER A 107 3.49 19.34 -4.24
N THR A 108 3.32 18.32 -3.40
CA THR A 108 2.59 17.09 -3.75
C THR A 108 1.15 17.06 -3.21
N SER A 109 0.76 18.07 -2.43
CA SER A 109 -0.47 18.10 -1.63
C SER A 109 -1.39 19.31 -1.90
N GLY A 110 -1.21 20.01 -3.03
CA GLY A 110 -2.07 21.12 -3.48
C GLY A 110 -2.46 21.04 -4.95
N ASP A 111 -3.36 21.92 -5.38
CA ASP A 111 -3.93 21.95 -6.76
C ASP A 111 -2.91 22.27 -7.87
N SER A 112 -1.68 22.63 -7.50
CA SER A 112 -0.60 22.98 -8.43
C SER A 112 0.70 22.25 -8.07
N PRO A 113 0.87 21.00 -8.51
CA PRO A 113 2.17 20.34 -8.44
C PRO A 113 3.22 21.10 -9.26
N THR A 114 4.45 21.18 -8.77
CA THR A 114 5.56 21.83 -9.47
C THR A 114 6.69 20.85 -9.70
N CYS A 115 7.33 20.97 -10.86
CA CYS A 115 8.60 20.30 -11.16
C CYS A 115 9.71 21.30 -10.83
N ASP A 116 10.19 21.27 -9.59
CA ASP A 116 11.11 22.29 -9.08
C ASP A 116 12.53 21.71 -9.02
N ALA A 117 13.50 22.42 -9.61
CA ALA A 117 14.90 22.01 -9.58
C ALA A 117 15.49 22.04 -8.16
N ASP A 118 14.91 22.85 -7.26
CA ASP A 118 15.34 22.92 -5.86
C ASP A 118 14.65 21.85 -4.97
N ALA A 119 13.77 21.01 -5.54
CA ALA A 119 13.11 19.93 -4.80
C ALA A 119 14.01 18.71 -4.70
N VAL A 120 13.94 18.03 -3.54
CA VAL A 120 14.61 16.74 -3.38
C VAL A 120 13.62 15.61 -3.60
N TRP A 121 14.11 14.48 -4.10
CA TRP A 121 13.29 13.27 -4.33
C TRP A 121 12.55 12.75 -3.09
N THR A 122 13.04 13.13 -1.90
CA THR A 122 12.41 12.82 -0.61
C THR A 122 11.11 13.61 -0.36
N ASP A 123 10.97 14.81 -0.93
CA ASP A 123 9.74 15.64 -0.77
C ASP A 123 8.56 15.03 -1.53
N GLY A 124 8.88 14.23 -2.55
CA GLY A 124 7.94 13.61 -3.45
C GLY A 124 8.33 13.85 -4.90
N TRP A 125 7.51 13.37 -5.82
CA TRP A 125 7.76 13.50 -7.24
C TRP A 125 6.45 13.56 -8.01
N ILE A 126 6.51 14.05 -9.23
CA ILE A 126 5.39 14.05 -10.15
C ILE A 126 5.79 13.35 -11.44
N ILE A 127 4.78 12.81 -12.13
CA ILE A 127 4.91 12.17 -13.43
C ILE A 127 4.01 12.93 -14.38
N TYR A 128 4.55 13.40 -15.51
CA TYR A 128 3.80 14.12 -16.52
C TYR A 128 4.25 13.76 -17.94
N VAL A 129 3.35 13.95 -18.90
CA VAL A 129 3.65 13.87 -20.33
C VAL A 129 4.16 15.23 -20.78
N ASP A 130 5.35 15.24 -21.35
CA ASP A 130 5.99 16.41 -21.96
C ASP A 130 5.47 16.56 -23.39
N GLU A 131 4.43 17.38 -23.55
CA GLU A 131 3.69 17.53 -24.82
C GLU A 131 4.43 18.47 -25.78
N ASN A 132 5.10 19.49 -25.24
CA ASN A 132 5.78 20.53 -26.01
C ASN A 132 7.29 20.25 -26.22
N ARG A 133 7.86 19.22 -25.58
CA ARG A 133 9.27 18.79 -25.66
C ARG A 133 10.27 19.78 -25.08
N ASP A 134 9.88 20.54 -24.07
CA ASP A 134 10.76 21.50 -23.39
C ASP A 134 11.41 20.93 -22.11
N ASN A 135 11.05 19.71 -21.72
CA ASN A 135 11.47 19.04 -20.48
C ASN A 135 11.13 19.82 -19.20
N ALA A 136 10.21 20.76 -19.25
CA ALA A 136 9.66 21.48 -18.10
C ALA A 136 8.22 21.03 -17.87
N PHE A 137 7.69 21.26 -16.67
CA PHE A 137 6.27 21.04 -16.39
C PHE A 137 5.54 22.37 -16.44
N ASN A 138 4.61 22.51 -17.37
CA ASN A 138 3.82 23.72 -17.57
C ASN A 138 2.35 23.40 -17.92
N SER A 139 1.56 24.41 -18.26
CA SER A 139 0.12 24.25 -18.54
C SER A 139 -0.21 23.48 -19.83
N THR A 140 0.78 23.25 -20.69
CA THR A 140 0.61 22.46 -21.92
C THR A 140 0.81 20.96 -21.67
N ASP A 141 1.34 20.58 -20.51
CA ASP A 141 1.67 19.21 -20.15
C ASP A 141 0.55 18.50 -19.41
N ALA A 142 0.52 17.17 -19.53
CA ALA A 142 -0.48 16.35 -18.88
C ALA A 142 0.09 15.67 -17.62
N LEU A 143 -0.39 16.07 -16.44
CA LEU A 143 -0.08 15.40 -15.19
C LEU A 143 -0.67 13.98 -15.16
N ILE A 144 0.17 12.97 -14.94
CA ILE A 144 -0.24 11.56 -14.83
C ILE A 144 -0.46 11.18 -13.37
N ARG A 145 0.50 11.49 -12.50
CA ARG A 145 0.47 11.04 -11.10
C ARG A 145 1.40 11.86 -10.22
N VAL A 146 0.99 12.05 -8.98
CA VAL A 146 1.83 12.55 -7.90
C VAL A 146 2.23 11.39 -6.99
N GLY A 147 3.51 11.28 -6.67
CA GLY A 147 4.07 10.36 -5.70
C GLY A 147 4.52 11.11 -4.46
N GLN A 148 4.08 10.63 -3.29
CA GLN A 148 4.44 11.20 -2.00
C GLN A 148 4.89 10.08 -1.06
N LEU A 149 5.89 10.36 -0.23
CA LEU A 149 6.37 9.41 0.76
C LEU A 149 5.65 9.65 2.09
N SER A 150 5.01 8.61 2.62
CA SER A 150 4.31 8.68 3.91
C SER A 150 5.17 8.19 5.09
N SER A 151 6.41 7.78 4.82
CA SER A 151 7.30 7.18 5.84
C SER A 151 8.32 8.20 6.35
N PRO A 152 8.55 8.30 7.66
CA PRO A 152 9.63 9.12 8.21
C PRO A 152 11.00 8.48 7.95
N ASN A 153 12.06 9.29 8.02
CA ASN A 153 13.47 8.88 7.87
C ASN A 153 13.79 8.20 6.53
N VAL A 154 13.23 8.73 5.45
CA VAL A 154 13.54 8.31 4.09
C VAL A 154 14.49 9.33 3.47
N GLN A 155 15.49 8.86 2.73
CA GLN A 155 16.31 9.69 1.86
C GLN A 155 16.42 9.01 0.50
N ILE A 156 16.13 9.75 -0.56
CA ILE A 156 16.36 9.31 -1.94
C ILE A 156 17.48 10.16 -2.52
N ILE A 157 18.61 9.51 -2.80
CA ILE A 157 19.82 10.13 -3.32
C ILE A 157 19.97 9.71 -4.78
N ALA A 158 19.80 10.68 -5.68
CA ALA A 158 20.01 10.50 -7.10
C ALA A 158 21.39 11.07 -7.51
N PRO A 159 22.05 10.49 -8.54
CA PRO A 159 23.23 11.12 -9.12
C PRO A 159 22.83 12.42 -9.84
N SER A 160 23.77 13.37 -10.03
CA SER A 160 23.52 14.69 -10.63
C SER A 160 22.66 14.67 -11.91
N ARG A 161 22.92 13.72 -12.80
CA ARG A 161 22.15 13.49 -14.05
C ARG A 161 20.67 13.19 -13.85
N PHE A 162 20.28 12.70 -12.68
CA PHE A 162 18.91 12.37 -12.28
C PHE A 162 18.45 13.23 -11.10
N GLU A 163 19.19 14.27 -10.76
CA GLU A 163 18.86 15.16 -9.65
C GLU A 163 17.56 15.92 -9.95
N ASN A 164 17.49 16.56 -11.12
CA ASN A 164 16.32 17.35 -11.52
C ASN A 164 15.20 16.51 -12.12
N TYR A 165 15.51 15.50 -12.95
CA TYR A 165 14.47 14.64 -13.52
C TYR A 165 15.02 13.32 -14.08
N ILE A 166 14.09 12.40 -14.31
CA ILE A 166 14.28 11.14 -15.03
C ILE A 166 13.19 11.07 -16.11
N GLY A 167 13.60 11.22 -17.37
CA GLY A 167 12.72 11.15 -18.52
C GLY A 167 12.73 9.78 -19.19
N PHE A 168 11.64 9.43 -19.85
CA PHE A 168 11.52 8.25 -20.72
C PHE A 168 11.02 8.65 -22.10
N ARG A 169 11.72 8.19 -23.13
CA ARG A 169 11.36 8.39 -24.54
C ARG A 169 10.28 7.39 -24.98
N PRO A 170 9.62 7.61 -26.14
CA PRO A 170 8.66 6.66 -26.74
C PRO A 170 9.21 5.24 -26.93
N THR A 171 10.53 5.11 -27.09
CA THR A 171 11.24 3.82 -27.21
C THR A 171 11.42 3.09 -25.87
N GLY A 172 11.06 3.73 -24.75
CA GLY A 172 11.27 3.23 -23.39
C GLY A 172 12.71 3.40 -22.87
N MET A 173 13.60 4.03 -23.64
CA MET A 173 14.91 4.46 -23.16
C MET A 173 14.76 5.63 -22.21
N ASN A 174 15.57 5.67 -21.15
CA ASN A 174 15.57 6.79 -20.23
C ASN A 174 16.59 7.86 -20.64
N PHE A 175 16.41 9.08 -20.14
CA PHE A 175 17.32 10.20 -20.24
C PHE A 175 17.26 11.02 -18.96
N GLY A 176 18.32 11.76 -18.66
CA GLY A 176 18.41 12.67 -17.51
C GLY A 176 18.68 14.10 -17.97
N SER A 177 18.99 14.98 -17.01
CA SER A 177 19.26 16.41 -17.22
C SER A 177 20.30 16.70 -18.30
N ASP A 178 21.31 15.82 -18.43
CA ASP A 178 22.42 15.93 -19.38
C ASP A 178 22.29 14.96 -20.57
N ASP A 179 21.08 14.47 -20.88
CA ASP A 179 20.81 13.38 -21.85
C ASP A 179 21.44 12.02 -21.48
N LEU A 180 22.06 11.90 -20.30
CA LEU A 180 22.70 10.66 -19.84
C LEU A 180 21.69 9.64 -19.32
N SER A 181 21.76 8.41 -19.85
CA SER A 181 20.76 7.36 -19.62
C SER A 181 21.15 6.28 -18.59
N LYS A 182 22.30 6.38 -17.92
CA LYS A 182 22.72 5.39 -16.90
C LYS A 182 22.99 6.05 -15.56
N GLY A 183 22.45 5.48 -14.49
CA GLY A 183 22.73 5.91 -13.13
C GLY A 183 22.14 4.96 -12.09
N THR A 184 22.62 5.09 -10.85
CA THR A 184 22.14 4.33 -9.69
C THR A 184 21.56 5.28 -8.68
N ILE A 185 20.30 5.09 -8.32
CA ILE A 185 19.57 5.86 -7.32
C ILE A 185 19.62 5.06 -6.02
N ARG A 186 20.05 5.70 -4.94
CA ARG A 186 20.11 5.08 -3.62
C ARG A 186 18.92 5.52 -2.79
N LEU A 187 18.25 4.56 -2.17
CA LEU A 187 17.16 4.79 -1.24
C LEU A 187 17.58 4.28 0.13
N CYS A 188 17.48 5.17 1.10
CA CYS A 188 17.84 4.94 2.48
C CYS A 188 16.59 5.10 3.34
N VAL A 189 16.28 4.09 4.14
CA VAL A 189 15.19 4.16 5.12
C VAL A 189 15.76 3.72 6.47
N SER A 190 16.02 4.70 7.34
CA SER A 190 16.83 4.49 8.56
C SER A 190 18.19 3.87 8.21
N ASP A 191 18.43 2.60 8.56
CA ASP A 191 19.67 1.85 8.34
C ASP A 191 19.59 0.82 7.17
N GLU A 192 18.46 0.76 6.46
CA GLU A 192 18.26 -0.13 5.32
C GLU A 192 18.51 0.59 4.00
N ARG A 193 19.50 0.11 3.24
CA ARG A 193 19.90 0.66 1.93
C ARG A 193 19.39 -0.19 0.78
N ARG A 194 18.84 0.45 -0.25
CA ARG A 194 18.43 -0.17 -1.51
C ARG A 194 18.89 0.66 -2.68
N GLU A 195 19.31 0.02 -3.75
CA GLU A 195 19.79 0.71 -4.95
C GLU A 195 18.96 0.30 -6.16
N ILE A 196 18.54 1.32 -6.92
CA ILE A 196 17.86 1.16 -8.21
C ILE A 196 18.82 1.61 -9.28
N THR A 197 19.34 0.67 -10.06
CA THR A 197 20.14 0.99 -11.23
C THR A 197 19.26 1.03 -12.46
N ILE A 198 19.31 2.15 -13.18
CA ILE A 198 18.68 2.31 -14.49
C ILE A 198 19.78 2.24 -15.54
N ASN A 199 19.68 1.26 -16.44
CA ASN A 199 20.58 1.15 -17.59
C ASN A 199 20.04 1.95 -18.77
N ILE A 200 20.87 2.19 -19.79
CA ILE A 200 20.56 3.04 -20.96
C ILE A 200 19.29 2.67 -21.73
N THR A 201 18.87 1.41 -21.65
CA THR A 201 17.64 0.90 -22.27
C THR A 201 16.39 1.12 -21.41
N GLY A 202 16.53 1.90 -20.33
CA GLY A 202 15.52 2.12 -19.29
C GLY A 202 15.30 0.94 -18.36
N ARG A 203 16.06 -0.16 -18.49
CA ARG A 203 15.89 -1.36 -17.65
C ARG A 203 16.27 -0.99 -16.22
N MET A 204 15.34 -1.20 -15.30
CA MET A 204 15.53 -0.99 -13.87
C MET A 204 15.85 -2.31 -13.18
N THR A 205 16.94 -2.33 -12.41
CA THR A 205 17.31 -3.45 -11.53
C THR A 205 17.29 -2.96 -10.10
N LEU A 206 16.70 -3.76 -9.20
CA LEU A 206 16.76 -3.53 -7.77
C LEU A 206 17.88 -4.37 -7.18
N GLU A 207 18.80 -3.73 -6.49
CA GLU A 207 19.79 -4.40 -5.66
C GLU A 207 19.50 -4.10 -4.19
N LYS A 208 19.37 -5.15 -3.39
CA LYS A 208 19.31 -5.02 -1.94
C LYS A 208 20.75 -5.14 -1.45
N LEU A 209 21.25 -4.08 -0.82
CA LEU A 209 22.56 -4.09 -0.19
C LEU A 209 22.37 -4.30 1.31
N GLU A 210 23.30 -5.03 1.92
CA GLU A 210 23.31 -5.16 3.38
C GLU A 210 23.61 -3.80 4.03
N LYS A 211 23.29 -3.73 5.33
CA LYS A 211 23.43 -2.58 6.21
C LYS A 211 24.71 -1.81 5.89
N GLY A 212 24.57 -0.62 5.32
CA GLY A 212 25.68 0.20 4.87
C GLY A 212 25.28 1.66 5.01
N ASP A 213 26.27 2.50 5.34
CA ASP A 213 26.01 3.86 5.80
C ASP A 213 25.18 4.65 4.78
N CYS A 214 24.06 5.14 5.28
CA CYS A 214 23.21 6.13 4.64
C CYS A 214 23.76 7.50 5.02
N GLU A 215 24.96 7.80 4.52
CA GLU A 215 25.65 9.09 4.66
C GLU A 215 26.19 9.54 3.29
#